data_AF-A0AAN7I773-F1
#
_entry.id   AF-A0AAN7I773-F1
#
_cell.length_a   1.000
_cell.length_b   1.000
_cell.length_c   1.000
_cell.angle_alpha   90.00
_cell.angle_beta   90.00
_cell.angle_gamma   90.00
#
_symmetry.space_group_name_H-M   'P 1'
#
loop_
_entity.id
_entity.type
_entity.pdbx_description
1 polymer ?
#
loop_
_entity_poly.entity_id
_entity_poly.type
_entity_poly.pdbx_seq_one_letter_code
_entity_poly.pdbx_strand_id
1 'polypeptide(L)'
;ISDFNEVLCGEDKFGGNQININRVLEFKSVLDSCNFVDLGFTGPKYTWTNKRQLADLILERIDRCFANLLWRVLYPKAVVTHLPRIYFNHHPVLIELFKPNLDRANKPFRFQSMWLLHPDFSRVVREAW
;
A
#
# COMPACT_ATOMS: atom_id res chain seq x y z
N ILE A 1 -2.11 13.45 4.04
CA ILE A 1 -1.04 12.67 3.35
C ILE A 1 0.20 13.52 3.43
N SER A 2 1.31 13.00 3.94
CA SER A 2 2.57 13.73 3.92
C SER A 2 3.74 12.77 4.11
N ASP A 3 4.92 13.22 3.69
CA ASP A 3 6.18 12.79 4.26
C ASP A 3 6.32 13.42 5.65
N PHE A 4 6.45 12.61 6.69
CA PHE A 4 6.63 13.06 8.07
C PHE A 4 8.08 13.00 8.53
N ASN A 5 8.97 12.33 7.77
CA ASN A 5 10.34 12.01 8.19
C ASN A 5 10.47 11.34 9.57
N GLU A 6 9.40 10.69 10.05
CA GLU A 6 9.36 10.01 11.34
C GLU A 6 8.68 8.64 11.21
N VAL A 7 9.22 7.66 11.93
CA VAL A 7 8.68 6.29 12.03
C VAL A 7 7.77 6.15 13.26
N LEU A 8 6.83 5.19 13.26
CA LEU A 8 5.95 4.93 14.41
C LEU A 8 6.37 3.72 15.25
N CYS A 9 7.16 2.80 14.69
CA CYS A 9 7.71 1.67 15.44
C CYS A 9 9.00 1.16 14.79
N GLY A 10 9.69 0.24 15.47
CA GLY A 10 10.90 -0.38 14.94
C GLY A 10 10.66 -1.14 13.64
N GLU A 11 9.45 -1.69 13.44
CA GLU A 11 9.10 -2.43 12.22
C GLU A 11 9.00 -1.53 10.99
N ASP A 12 8.83 -0.22 11.17
CA ASP A 12 8.79 0.76 10.11
C ASP A 12 10.18 1.09 9.56
N LYS A 13 11.24 0.54 10.14
CA LYS A 13 12.62 0.72 9.72
C LYS A 13 13.30 -0.63 9.43
N PHE A 14 14.15 -0.63 8.41
CA PHE A 14 15.10 -1.70 8.15
C PHE A 14 16.50 -1.11 7.99
N GLY A 15 17.49 -1.74 8.63
CA GLY A 15 18.89 -1.31 8.60
C GLY A 15 19.16 0.01 9.33
N GLY A 16 20.40 0.47 9.26
CA GLY A 16 20.87 1.70 9.92
C GLY A 16 20.79 1.65 11.44
N ASN A 17 20.78 2.83 12.07
CA ASN A 17 20.71 2.95 13.52
C ASN A 17 19.31 2.58 14.04
N GLN A 18 19.27 2.13 15.30
CA GLN A 18 18.00 1.94 16.03
C GLN A 18 17.18 3.24 16.06
N ILE A 19 15.87 3.08 16.10
CA ILE A 19 14.94 4.21 16.17
C ILE A 19 15.09 4.96 17.49
N ASN A 20 14.92 6.29 17.46
CA ASN A 20 14.87 7.07 18.68
C ASN A 20 13.46 6.98 19.29
N ILE A 21 13.35 6.21 20.38
CA ILE A 21 12.06 5.94 21.03
C ILE A 21 11.37 7.23 21.51
N ASN A 22 12.12 8.23 21.98
CA ASN A 22 11.53 9.48 22.44
C ASN A 22 10.84 10.23 21.30
N ARG A 23 11.49 10.33 20.12
CA ARG A 23 10.89 10.97 18.93
C ARG A 23 9.64 10.22 18.47
N VAL A 24 9.66 8.89 18.51
CA VAL A 24 8.50 8.07 18.17
C VAL A 24 7.34 8.32 19.14
N LEU A 25 7.61 8.41 20.44
CA LEU A 25 6.58 8.68 21.46
C LEU A 25 6.02 10.10 21.35
N GLU A 26 6.86 11.09 21.10
CA GLU A 26 6.43 12.47 20.84
C GLU A 26 5.52 12.55 19.62
N PHE A 27 5.90 11.90 18.51
CA PHE A 27 5.09 11.90 17.30
C PHE A 27 3.74 11.21 17.52
N LYS A 28 3.72 10.07 18.21
CA LYS A 28 2.46 9.39 18.61
C LYS A 28 1.58 10.27 19.48
N SER A 29 2.16 10.96 20.46
CA SER A 29 1.44 11.88 21.34
C SER A 29 0.73 12.98 20.55
N VAL A 30 1.39 13.55 19.52
CA VAL A 30 0.76 14.54 18.64
C VAL A 30 -0.41 13.93 17.87
N LEU A 31 -0.25 12.73 17.29
CA LEU A 31 -1.32 12.04 16.58
C LEU A 31 -2.53 11.76 17.49
N ASP A 32 -2.26 11.27 18.71
CA ASP A 32 -3.28 10.98 19.71
C ASP A 32 -4.01 12.26 20.15
N SER A 33 -3.28 13.35 20.38
CA SER A 33 -3.87 14.65 20.75
C SER A 33 -4.82 15.21 19.69
N CYS A 34 -4.57 14.87 18.42
CA CYS A 34 -5.38 15.26 17.27
C CYS A 34 -6.47 14.23 16.92
N ASN A 35 -6.58 13.13 17.67
CA ASN A 35 -7.43 11.98 17.38
C ASN A 35 -7.22 11.43 15.96
N PHE A 36 -5.97 11.39 15.52
CA PHE A 36 -5.59 10.88 14.22
C PHE A 36 -5.21 9.40 14.29
N VAL A 37 -5.78 8.63 13.37
CA VAL A 37 -5.48 7.21 13.18
C VAL A 37 -4.79 7.01 11.84
N ASP A 38 -3.82 6.09 11.79
CA ASP A 38 -3.20 5.66 10.54
C ASP A 38 -4.25 4.91 9.71
N LEU A 39 -4.46 5.33 8.47
CA LEU A 39 -5.42 4.69 7.57
C LEU A 39 -4.96 3.30 7.09
N GLY A 40 -3.74 2.89 7.43
CA GLY A 40 -3.12 1.68 6.90
C GLY A 40 -2.71 1.88 5.44
N PHE A 41 -2.35 0.79 4.77
CA PHE A 41 -1.93 0.82 3.36
C PHE A 41 -1.94 -0.57 2.71
N THR A 42 -1.84 -0.59 1.39
CA THR A 42 -1.49 -1.76 0.57
C THR A 42 -0.26 -1.45 -0.29
N GLY A 43 0.46 -2.49 -0.72
CA GLY A 43 1.69 -2.34 -1.52
C GLY A 43 2.99 -2.47 -0.68
N PRO A 44 4.12 -1.92 -1.16
CA PRO A 44 5.41 -2.02 -0.46
C PRO A 44 5.35 -1.51 0.98
N LYS A 45 6.00 -2.22 1.91
CA LYS A 45 6.01 -1.85 3.35
C LYS A 45 6.65 -0.49 3.62
N TYR A 46 7.80 -0.24 2.99
CA TYR A 46 8.61 0.96 3.17
C TYR A 46 8.33 1.97 2.06
N THR A 47 8.32 3.25 2.41
CA THR A 47 8.06 4.33 1.46
C THR A 47 9.33 5.03 1.05
N TRP A 48 10.40 4.95 1.83
CA TRP A 48 11.68 5.59 1.55
C TRP A 48 12.84 4.59 1.51
N THR A 49 13.89 4.93 0.76
CA THR A 49 15.18 4.25 0.82
C THR A 49 16.36 5.20 0.62
N ASN A 50 17.49 4.87 1.23
CA ASN A 50 18.77 5.51 0.92
C ASN A 50 19.42 5.04 -0.40
N LYS A 51 18.82 4.06 -1.11
CA LYS A 51 19.29 3.47 -2.39
C LYS A 51 20.71 2.88 -2.34
N ARG A 52 21.17 2.43 -1.18
CA ARG A 52 22.48 1.78 -1.05
C ARG A 52 22.38 0.27 -1.22
N GLN A 53 23.53 -0.37 -1.31
CA GLN A 53 23.63 -1.84 -1.35
C GLN A 53 23.17 -2.44 -0.03
N LEU A 54 22.85 -3.74 -0.02
CA LEU A 54 22.23 -4.43 1.11
C LEU A 54 22.95 -4.22 2.46
N ALA A 55 24.29 -4.17 2.46
CA ALA A 55 25.09 -3.95 3.67
C ALA A 55 24.80 -2.61 4.35
N ASP A 56 24.51 -1.57 3.57
CA ASP A 56 24.22 -0.21 4.03
C ASP A 56 22.77 0.20 3.75
N LEU A 57 21.90 -0.75 3.39
CA LEU A 57 20.54 -0.46 2.94
C LEU A 57 19.70 0.00 4.12
N ILE A 58 19.10 1.18 3.97
CA ILE A 58 18.11 1.71 4.91
C ILE A 58 16.78 1.85 4.16
N LEU A 59 15.73 1.31 4.76
CA LEU A 59 14.35 1.47 4.32
C LEU A 59 13.51 1.99 5.47
N GLU A 60 12.64 2.95 5.19
CA GLU A 60 11.76 3.53 6.22
C GLU A 60 10.34 3.75 5.67
N ARG A 61 9.33 3.62 6.54
CA ARG A 61 7.94 4.01 6.25
C ARG A 61 7.65 5.36 6.93
N ILE A 62 7.89 6.44 6.19
CA ILE A 62 7.79 7.84 6.65
C ILE A 62 6.72 8.64 5.91
N ASP A 63 6.20 8.13 4.79
CA ASP A 63 5.08 8.71 4.06
C ASP A 63 3.78 8.05 4.54
N ARG A 64 2.86 8.82 5.14
CA ARG A 64 1.65 8.29 5.77
C ARG A 64 0.39 9.10 5.50
N CYS A 65 -0.73 8.42 5.73
CA CYS A 65 -2.07 8.98 5.61
C CYS A 65 -2.78 8.79 6.94
N PHE A 66 -2.94 9.89 7.68
CA PHE A 66 -3.74 9.90 8.89
C PHE A 66 -5.09 10.55 8.64
N ALA A 67 -6.10 10.10 9.37
CA ALA A 67 -7.42 10.70 9.36
C ALA A 67 -8.04 10.65 10.75
N ASN A 68 -8.97 11.56 11.03
CA ASN A 68 -9.77 11.50 12.24
C ASN A 68 -11.04 10.66 12.00
N LEU A 69 -11.76 10.38 13.08
CA LEU A 69 -12.99 9.57 13.04
C LEU A 69 -14.06 10.18 12.12
N LEU A 70 -14.26 11.50 12.14
CA LEU A 70 -15.25 12.16 11.28
C LEU A 70 -14.94 11.94 9.80
N TRP A 71 -13.67 12.06 9.40
CA TRP A 71 -13.24 11.78 8.03
C TRP A 71 -13.45 10.31 7.66
N ARG A 72 -13.19 9.39 8.58
CA ARG A 72 -13.38 7.95 8.34
C ARG A 72 -14.86 7.58 8.18
N VAL A 73 -15.77 8.29 8.85
CA VAL A 73 -17.22 8.14 8.65
C VAL A 73 -17.65 8.65 7.26
N LEU A 74 -17.06 9.75 6.78
CA LEU A 74 -17.33 10.27 5.43
C LEU A 74 -16.77 9.38 4.32
N TYR A 75 -15.60 8.76 4.56
CA TYR A 75 -14.92 7.91 3.58
C TYR A 75 -14.58 6.52 4.16
N PRO A 76 -15.61 5.70 4.45
CA PRO A 76 -15.41 4.40 5.11
C PRO A 76 -14.69 3.40 4.21
N LYS A 77 -14.74 3.60 2.89
CA LYS A 77 -14.08 2.78 1.88
C LYS A 77 -12.74 3.35 1.42
N ALA A 78 -12.21 4.37 2.11
CA ALA A 78 -10.94 4.94 1.72
C ALA A 78 -9.82 3.90 1.85
N VAL A 79 -9.01 3.77 0.79
CA VAL A 79 -7.85 2.88 0.73
C VAL A 79 -6.62 3.71 0.41
N VAL A 80 -5.51 3.37 1.06
CA VAL A 80 -4.20 3.93 0.80
C VAL A 80 -3.35 2.87 0.09
N THR A 81 -2.67 3.26 -0.98
CA THR A 81 -1.78 2.38 -1.74
C THR A 81 -0.42 3.04 -1.90
N HIS A 82 0.64 2.35 -1.52
CA HIS A 82 1.99 2.73 -1.90
C HIS A 82 2.27 2.23 -3.31
N LEU A 83 2.49 3.14 -4.24
CA LEU A 83 2.74 2.80 -5.63
C LEU A 83 4.19 2.37 -5.85
N PRO A 84 4.48 1.52 -6.85
CA PRO A 84 5.83 1.19 -7.24
C PRO A 84 6.64 2.45 -7.56
N ARG A 85 7.89 2.47 -7.11
CA ARG A 85 8.83 3.55 -7.34
C ARG A 85 9.74 3.18 -8.51
N ILE A 86 9.94 4.11 -9.43
CA ILE A 86 10.82 3.90 -10.60
C ILE A 86 12.16 4.59 -10.39
N TYR A 87 12.17 5.90 -10.10
CA TYR A 87 13.41 6.69 -10.03
C TYR A 87 13.64 7.44 -8.72
N PHE A 88 12.61 7.68 -7.92
CA PHE A 88 12.74 8.46 -6.68
C PHE A 88 13.31 7.61 -5.54
N ASN A 89 13.62 8.22 -4.41
CA ASN A 89 13.87 7.54 -3.13
C ASN A 89 12.57 7.28 -2.35
N HIS A 90 11.51 8.05 -2.64
CA HIS A 90 10.16 7.83 -2.09
C HIS A 90 9.25 7.02 -3.02
N HIS A 91 8.34 6.24 -2.45
CA HIS A 91 7.19 5.61 -3.10
C HIS A 91 6.02 6.62 -3.11
N PRO A 92 5.39 6.90 -4.27
CA PRO A 92 4.18 7.71 -4.29
C PRO A 92 3.07 7.07 -3.46
N VAL A 93 2.31 7.88 -2.73
CA VAL A 93 1.18 7.43 -1.91
C VAL A 93 -0.12 7.90 -2.55
N LEU A 94 -1.00 6.94 -2.88
CA LEU A 94 -2.32 7.18 -3.44
C LEU A 94 -3.39 6.96 -2.37
N ILE A 95 -4.29 7.92 -2.19
CA ILE A 95 -5.56 7.72 -1.47
C ILE A 95 -6.70 7.67 -2.47
N GLU A 96 -7.48 6.60 -2.41
CA GLU A 96 -8.75 6.47 -3.12
C GLU A 96 -9.89 6.56 -2.12
N LEU A 97 -10.74 7.60 -2.21
CA LEU A 97 -11.84 7.82 -1.28
C LEU A 97 -13.03 6.88 -1.51
N PHE A 98 -13.24 6.54 -2.77
CA PHE A 98 -14.28 5.64 -3.23
C PHE A 98 -13.63 4.68 -4.21
N LYS A 99 -13.34 3.46 -3.77
CA LYS A 99 -12.94 2.41 -4.71
C LYS A 99 -14.22 1.91 -5.40
N PRO A 100 -14.46 2.21 -6.68
CA PRO A 100 -15.59 1.62 -7.38
C PRO A 100 -15.44 0.09 -7.30
N ASN A 101 -16.55 -0.62 -7.07
CA ASN A 101 -16.56 -2.07 -7.14
C ASN A 101 -16.19 -2.48 -8.57
N LEU A 102 -14.91 -2.74 -8.81
CA LEU A 102 -14.40 -3.27 -10.08
C LEU A 102 -14.97 -4.67 -10.38
N ASP A 103 -15.60 -5.32 -9.39
CA ASP A 103 -16.34 -6.56 -9.59
C ASP A 103 -17.60 -6.38 -10.46
N ARG A 104 -18.05 -5.14 -10.70
CA ARG A 104 -19.10 -4.81 -11.68
C ARG A 104 -18.58 -4.21 -12.98
N ALA A 105 -17.26 -4.07 -13.14
CA ALA A 105 -16.74 -3.79 -14.47
C ALA A 105 -17.00 -5.03 -15.33
N ASN A 106 -17.54 -4.84 -16.55
CA ASN A 106 -17.64 -5.88 -17.57
C ASN A 106 -16.25 -6.47 -17.82
N LYS A 107 -15.84 -7.46 -17.01
CA LYS A 107 -14.60 -8.19 -17.21
C LYS A 107 -14.83 -9.03 -18.45
N PRO A 108 -14.10 -8.80 -19.56
CA PRO A 108 -14.22 -9.66 -20.72
C PRO A 108 -13.82 -11.07 -20.28
N PHE A 109 -14.55 -12.08 -20.76
CA PHE A 109 -14.15 -13.47 -20.62
C PHE A 109 -12.73 -13.63 -21.17
N ARG A 110 -11.83 -14.19 -20.35
CA ARG A 110 -10.44 -14.49 -20.74
C ARG A 110 -10.16 -15.94 -20.41
N PHE A 111 -9.54 -16.63 -21.34
CA PHE A 111 -9.02 -17.98 -21.15
C PHE A 111 -7.64 -18.07 -21.78
N GLN A 112 -6.83 -19.04 -21.35
CA GLN A 112 -5.51 -19.26 -21.93
C GLN A 112 -5.66 -19.79 -23.36
N SER A 113 -5.02 -19.15 -24.34
CA SER A 113 -5.12 -19.54 -25.76
C SER A 113 -4.63 -20.97 -26.02
N MET A 114 -3.75 -21.49 -25.16
CA MET A 114 -3.27 -22.88 -25.22
C MET A 114 -4.41 -23.92 -25.23
N TRP A 115 -5.56 -23.59 -24.62
CA TRP A 115 -6.71 -24.50 -24.60
C TRP A 115 -7.28 -24.76 -25.98
N LEU A 116 -7.15 -23.82 -26.94
CA LEU A 116 -7.58 -24.04 -28.33
C LEU A 116 -6.81 -25.17 -29.02
N LEU A 117 -5.62 -25.50 -28.52
CA LEU A 117 -4.75 -26.54 -29.07
C LEU A 117 -5.00 -27.91 -28.40
N HIS A 118 -5.79 -27.96 -27.34
CA HIS A 118 -6.08 -29.22 -26.65
C HIS A 118 -7.05 -30.07 -27.49
N PRO A 119 -6.76 -31.35 -27.76
CA PRO A 119 -7.61 -32.21 -28.60
C PRO A 119 -9.08 -32.27 -28.15
N ASP A 120 -9.32 -32.26 -26.83
CA ASP A 120 -10.68 -32.29 -26.27
C ASP A 120 -11.40 -30.93 -26.24
N PHE A 121 -10.76 -29.81 -26.61
CA PHE A 121 -11.34 -28.48 -26.44
C PHE A 121 -12.72 -28.36 -27.09
N SER A 122 -12.85 -28.81 -28.35
CA SER A 122 -14.10 -28.75 -29.09
C SER A 122 -15.22 -29.59 -28.47
N ARG A 123 -14.87 -30.72 -27.83
CA ARG A 123 -15.83 -31.60 -27.15
C ARG A 123 -16.31 -30.96 -25.86
N VAL A 124 -15.38 -30.50 -25.03
CA VAL A 124 -15.67 -29.86 -23.74
C VAL A 124 -16.54 -28.62 -23.91
N VAL A 125 -16.25 -27.78 -24.90
CA VAL A 125 -17.07 -26.57 -25.16
C VAL A 125 -18.49 -26.95 -25.60
N ARG A 126 -18.67 -28.00 -26.40
CA ARG A 126 -19.98 -28.46 -26.87
C ARG A 126 -20.83 -29.10 -25.78
N GLU A 127 -20.20 -29.79 -24.82
CA GLU A 127 -20.91 -30.42 -23.70
C GLU A 127 -21.31 -29.38 -22.62
N ALA A 128 -20.57 -28.28 -22.50
CA ALA A 128 -20.77 -27.28 -21.46
C ALA A 128 -21.71 -26.12 -21.85
N TRP A 129 -22.05 -25.97 -23.13
CA TRP A 129 -22.85 -24.87 -23.68
C TRP A 129 -24.08 -25.33 -24.44
#